data_AF-A0AB33QIM9-F1
#
_entry.id   AF-A0AB33QIM9-F1
#
_cell.length_a   1.000
_cell.length_b   1.000
_cell.length_c   1.000
_cell.angle_alpha   90.00
_cell.angle_beta   90.00
_cell.angle_gamma   90.00
#
_symmetry.space_group_name_H-M   'P 1'
#
loop_
_entity.id
_entity.type
_entity.pdbx_description
1 polymer ?
#
loop_
_entity_poly.entity_id
_entity_poly.type
_entity_poly.pdbx_seq_one_letter_code
_entity_poly.pdbx_strand_id
1 'polypeptide(L)'
;MKYQKLENQEANWKWIYLIRKHREGEKITRYEEKSLEESKVQELIECQNYPEKIEEWIKNHLSLDLPIKLDQAIRARRKRFFNAEKQSTKKKSIDLEYGVWLRLSKYSRKMKMTLSETITYMIDERESKALYESQMTAMKAGLKNLLNK
;
A
#
# COMPACT_ATOMS: atom_id res chain seq x y z
N MET A 1 -18.14 -1.92 3.21
CA MET A 1 -16.69 -2.17 3.03
C MET A 1 -16.43 -2.49 1.56
N LYS A 2 -15.34 -2.00 0.92
CA LYS A 2 -15.11 -2.13 -0.54
C LYS A 2 -14.69 -3.54 -1.00
N TYR A 3 -14.06 -4.33 -0.13
CA TYR A 3 -13.56 -5.67 -0.45
C TYR A 3 -14.23 -6.71 0.46
N GLN A 4 -14.54 -7.89 -0.09
CA GLN A 4 -15.10 -9.01 0.66
C GLN A 4 -14.08 -9.53 1.68
N LYS A 5 -14.56 -9.99 2.84
CA LYS A 5 -13.73 -10.72 3.80
C LYS A 5 -13.69 -12.20 3.43
N LEU A 6 -12.50 -12.78 3.38
CA LEU A 6 -12.30 -14.19 3.06
C LEU A 6 -11.85 -14.91 4.33
N GLU A 7 -12.80 -15.38 5.14
CA GLU A 7 -12.53 -15.85 6.51
C GLU A 7 -11.41 -16.90 6.58
N ASN A 8 -11.53 -17.98 5.80
CA ASN A 8 -10.51 -19.04 5.76
C ASN A 8 -9.13 -18.53 5.30
N GLN A 9 -9.10 -17.66 4.30
CA GLN A 9 -7.83 -17.16 3.75
C GLN A 9 -7.18 -16.11 4.67
N GLU A 10 -8.00 -15.27 5.32
CA GLU A 10 -7.56 -14.28 6.28
C GLU A 10 -7.05 -14.92 7.57
N ALA A 11 -7.66 -16.01 8.04
CA ALA A 11 -7.16 -16.78 9.17
C ALA A 11 -5.73 -17.30 8.88
N ASN A 12 -5.50 -17.88 7.70
CA ASN A 12 -4.16 -18.28 7.29
C ASN A 12 -3.19 -17.08 7.20
N TRP A 13 -3.63 -15.93 6.70
CA TRP A 13 -2.79 -14.73 6.68
C TRP A 13 -2.43 -14.22 8.08
N LYS A 14 -3.36 -14.32 9.05
CA LYS A 14 -3.11 -13.99 10.46
C LYS A 14 -2.08 -14.95 11.05
N TRP A 15 -2.23 -16.25 10.80
CA TRP A 15 -1.26 -17.26 11.23
C TRP A 15 0.14 -16.98 10.68
N ILE A 16 0.27 -16.77 9.35
CA ILE A 16 1.57 -16.45 8.71
C ILE A 16 2.19 -15.19 9.34
N TYR A 17 1.37 -14.16 9.61
CA TYR A 17 1.84 -12.93 10.22
C TYR A 17 2.39 -13.18 11.63
N LEU A 18 1.64 -13.89 12.48
CA LEU A 18 2.02 -14.16 13.87
C LEU A 18 3.26 -15.04 13.96
N ILE A 19 3.35 -16.10 13.15
CA ILE A 19 4.54 -16.95 13.09
C ILE A 19 5.76 -16.16 12.64
N ARG A 20 5.62 -15.27 11.64
CA ARG A 20 6.72 -14.39 11.24
C ARG A 20 7.14 -13.47 12.40
N LYS A 21 6.17 -12.90 13.13
CA LYS A 21 6.47 -12.03 14.28
C LYS A 21 7.19 -12.73 15.42
N HIS A 22 6.78 -13.96 15.72
CA HIS A 22 7.49 -14.79 16.68
C HIS A 22 8.93 -15.10 16.23
N ARG A 23 9.14 -15.41 14.94
CA ARG A 23 10.50 -15.62 14.38
C ARG A 23 11.37 -14.36 14.39
N GLU A 24 10.76 -13.18 14.31
CA GLU A 24 11.43 -11.88 14.48
C GLU A 24 11.77 -11.57 15.96
N GLY A 25 11.37 -12.44 16.90
CA GLY A 25 11.57 -12.25 18.34
C GLY A 25 10.54 -11.35 19.01
N GLU A 26 9.44 -11.01 18.33
CA GLU A 26 8.36 -10.21 18.90
C GLU A 26 7.43 -11.10 19.74
N LYS A 27 7.06 -10.63 20.93
CA LYS A 27 6.19 -11.33 21.87
C LYS A 27 4.76 -11.35 21.35
N ILE A 28 4.31 -12.51 20.87
CA ILE A 28 2.96 -12.64 20.28
C ILE A 28 1.88 -12.97 21.31
N THR A 29 2.25 -13.52 22.47
CA THR A 29 1.30 -13.90 23.52
C THR A 29 1.21 -12.83 24.61
N ARG A 30 0.07 -12.79 25.32
CA ARG A 30 -0.13 -11.88 26.47
C ARG A 30 0.55 -12.34 27.77
N TYR A 31 1.18 -13.51 27.79
CA TYR A 31 1.69 -14.14 29.01
C TYR A 31 3.12 -13.68 29.31
N GLU A 32 3.45 -13.39 30.57
CA GLU A 32 4.81 -13.03 30.99
C GLU A 32 5.73 -14.23 31.17
N GLU A 33 5.15 -15.38 31.55
CA GLU A 33 5.89 -16.61 31.77
C GLU A 33 6.33 -17.23 30.45
N LYS A 34 7.63 -17.47 30.31
CA LYS A 34 8.25 -17.98 29.07
C LYS A 34 7.76 -19.38 28.69
N SER A 35 7.61 -20.27 29.69
CA SER A 35 7.10 -21.63 29.49
C SER A 35 5.69 -21.62 28.87
N LEU A 36 4.82 -20.75 29.38
CA LEU A 36 3.44 -20.61 28.91
C LEU A 36 3.39 -19.94 27.54
N GLU A 37 4.24 -18.93 27.29
CA GLU A 37 4.41 -18.36 25.96
C GLU A 37 4.80 -19.42 24.93
N GLU A 38 5.84 -20.20 25.20
CA GLU A 38 6.32 -21.27 24.31
C GLU A 38 5.24 -22.32 24.05
N SER A 39 4.53 -22.76 25.09
CA SER A 39 3.41 -23.70 24.96
C SER A 39 2.30 -23.16 24.05
N LYS A 40 1.92 -21.89 24.22
CA LYS A 40 0.86 -21.28 23.39
C LYS A 40 1.31 -20.97 21.98
N VAL A 41 2.58 -20.66 21.76
CA VAL A 41 3.15 -20.54 20.42
C VAL A 41 3.12 -21.91 19.71
N GLN A 42 3.46 -22.99 20.41
CA GLN A 42 3.42 -24.34 19.86
C GLN A 42 1.99 -24.75 19.44
N GLU A 43 1.00 -24.44 20.28
CA GLU A 43 -0.42 -24.63 19.96
C GLU A 43 -0.82 -23.85 18.67
N LEU A 44 -0.35 -22.62 18.51
CA LEU A 44 -0.61 -21.83 17.31
C LEU A 44 0.01 -22.48 16.07
N ILE A 45 1.24 -23.01 16.16
CA ILE A 45 1.93 -23.69 15.04
C ILE A 45 1.10 -24.89 14.56
N GLU A 46 0.55 -25.68 15.49
CA GLU A 46 -0.27 -26.85 15.18
C GLU A 46 -1.62 -26.50 14.55
N CYS A 47 -2.14 -25.31 14.81
CA CYS A 47 -3.41 -24.83 14.27
C CYS A 47 -3.36 -24.37 12.80
N GLN A 48 -2.23 -24.53 12.09
CA GLN A 48 -2.02 -24.00 10.73
C GLN A 48 -3.18 -24.23 9.74
N ASN A 49 -3.78 -25.43 9.76
CA ASN A 49 -4.83 -25.83 8.83
C ASN A 49 -6.25 -25.65 9.39
N TYR A 50 -6.41 -25.05 10.57
CA TYR A 50 -7.68 -24.93 11.28
C TYR A 50 -8.04 -23.45 11.50
N PRO A 51 -8.73 -22.79 10.54
CA PRO A 51 -9.07 -21.37 10.62
C PRO A 51 -9.79 -20.96 11.91
N GLU A 52 -10.74 -21.76 12.37
CA GLU A 52 -11.52 -21.50 13.58
C GLU A 52 -10.62 -21.47 14.84
N LYS A 53 -9.70 -22.44 14.95
CA LYS A 53 -8.74 -22.51 16.07
C LYS A 53 -7.77 -21.33 16.05
N ILE A 54 -7.38 -20.83 14.87
CA ILE A 54 -6.53 -19.65 14.74
C ILE A 54 -7.25 -18.41 15.31
N GLU A 55 -8.52 -18.21 14.96
CA GLU A 55 -9.30 -17.08 15.46
C GLU A 55 -9.55 -17.18 16.97
N GLU A 56 -9.84 -18.38 17.47
CA GLU A 56 -9.99 -18.65 18.90
C GLU A 56 -8.69 -18.36 19.66
N TRP A 57 -7.56 -18.83 19.15
CA TRP A 57 -6.25 -18.57 19.74
C TRP A 57 -5.97 -17.06 19.79
N ILE A 58 -6.26 -16.34 18.71
CA ILE A 58 -6.08 -14.88 18.65
C ILE A 58 -6.94 -14.16 19.69
N LYS A 59 -8.19 -14.59 19.87
CA LYS A 59 -9.09 -14.00 20.87
C LYS A 59 -8.59 -14.24 22.30
N ASN A 60 -8.00 -15.40 22.56
CA ASN A 60 -7.69 -15.85 23.91
C ASN A 60 -6.25 -15.59 24.35
N HIS A 61 -5.28 -15.54 23.44
CA HIS A 61 -3.85 -15.58 23.80
C HIS A 61 -3.03 -14.44 23.22
N LEU A 62 -3.55 -13.68 22.25
CA LEU A 62 -2.81 -12.59 21.61
C LEU A 62 -2.40 -11.50 22.62
N SER A 63 -1.16 -11.02 22.47
CA SER A 63 -0.65 -9.84 23.19
C SER A 63 -1.52 -8.61 22.94
N LEU A 64 -1.60 -7.70 23.92
CA LEU A 64 -2.45 -6.50 23.86
C LEU A 64 -2.00 -5.47 22.81
N ASP A 65 -0.72 -5.50 22.41
CA ASP A 65 -0.14 -4.54 21.47
C ASP A 65 -0.32 -4.93 19.99
N LEU A 66 -0.63 -6.20 19.73
CA LEU A 66 -0.74 -6.76 18.39
C LEU A 66 -2.10 -6.63 17.69
N PRO A 67 -3.29 -6.50 18.34
CA PRO A 67 -4.57 -6.58 17.64
C PRO A 67 -4.70 -5.51 16.54
N ILE A 68 -4.34 -4.26 16.86
CA ILE A 68 -4.40 -3.15 15.91
C ILE A 68 -3.43 -3.36 14.74
N LYS A 69 -2.18 -3.76 15.05
CA LYS A 69 -1.14 -4.01 14.04
C LYS A 69 -1.54 -5.17 13.11
N LEU A 70 -2.08 -6.24 13.69
CA LEU A 70 -2.58 -7.41 12.96
C LEU A 70 -3.72 -7.01 12.03
N ASP A 71 -4.74 -6.32 12.53
CA ASP A 71 -5.89 -5.87 11.74
C ASP A 71 -5.47 -4.98 10.56
N GLN A 72 -4.54 -4.05 10.80
CA GLN A 72 -3.99 -3.20 9.74
C GLN A 72 -3.22 -4.02 8.70
N ALA A 73 -2.41 -4.98 9.13
CA ALA A 73 -1.66 -5.86 8.23
C ALA A 73 -2.60 -6.72 7.36
N ILE A 74 -3.64 -7.31 7.95
CA ILE A 74 -4.63 -8.11 7.23
C ILE A 74 -5.46 -7.24 6.29
N ARG A 75 -5.87 -6.04 6.71
CA ARG A 75 -6.55 -5.07 5.84
C ARG A 75 -5.69 -4.68 4.63
N ALA A 76 -4.40 -4.42 4.84
CA ALA A 76 -3.47 -4.10 3.76
C ALA A 76 -3.28 -5.29 2.81
N ARG A 77 -3.14 -6.51 3.35
CA ARG A 77 -3.00 -7.73 2.56
C ARG A 77 -4.24 -8.02 1.73
N ARG A 78 -5.44 -7.94 2.31
CA ARG A 78 -6.73 -8.05 1.61
C ARG A 78 -6.85 -7.05 0.46
N LYS A 79 -6.55 -5.78 0.72
CA LYS A 79 -6.56 -4.75 -0.34
C LYS A 79 -5.60 -5.08 -1.48
N ARG A 80 -4.38 -5.53 -1.16
CA ARG A 80 -3.37 -5.91 -2.17
C ARG A 80 -3.78 -7.15 -2.96
N PHE A 81 -4.40 -8.12 -2.31
CA PHE A 81 -4.91 -9.36 -2.93
C PHE A 81 -5.91 -9.02 -4.05
N PHE A 82 -6.99 -8.31 -3.74
CA PHE A 82 -7.98 -7.91 -4.75
C PHE A 82 -7.43 -6.91 -5.78
N ASN A 83 -6.55 -5.99 -5.38
CA ASN A 83 -5.94 -5.06 -6.34
C ASN A 83 -4.94 -5.74 -7.29
N ALA A 84 -4.49 -6.96 -7.01
CA ALA A 84 -3.61 -7.68 -7.93
C ALA A 84 -4.36 -8.26 -9.15
N GLU A 85 -5.69 -8.41 -9.05
CA GLU A 85 -6.53 -8.99 -10.12
C GLU A 85 -6.62 -8.10 -11.36
N LYS A 86 -6.55 -6.77 -11.19
CA LYS A 86 -6.67 -5.80 -12.29
C LYS A 86 -5.41 -4.96 -12.39
N GLN A 87 -4.90 -4.79 -13.62
CA GLN A 87 -3.71 -3.97 -13.85
C GLN A 87 -3.93 -2.50 -13.43
N SER A 88 -5.14 -1.97 -13.61
CA SER A 88 -5.50 -0.58 -13.26
C SER A 88 -5.46 -0.29 -11.75
N THR A 89 -5.66 -1.31 -10.90
CA THR A 89 -5.64 -1.16 -9.44
C THR A 89 -4.31 -1.58 -8.81
N LYS A 90 -3.48 -2.29 -9.58
CA LYS A 90 -2.12 -2.70 -9.19
C LYS A 90 -1.22 -1.48 -8.97
N LYS A 91 -0.37 -1.55 -7.94
CA LYS A 91 0.60 -0.51 -7.61
C LYS A 91 2.02 -1.04 -7.79
N LYS A 92 2.94 -0.15 -8.13
CA LYS A 92 4.37 -0.45 -8.30
C LYS A 92 5.16 0.41 -7.32
N SER A 93 6.13 -0.21 -6.65
CA SER A 93 7.13 0.51 -5.86
C SER A 93 8.19 1.04 -6.83
N ILE A 94 8.55 2.31 -6.67
CA ILE A 94 9.62 2.98 -7.39
C ILE A 94 10.48 3.69 -6.36
N ASP A 95 11.78 3.68 -6.60
CA ASP A 95 12.73 4.47 -5.81
C ASP A 95 12.99 5.79 -6.55
N LEU A 96 13.02 6.89 -5.81
CA LEU A 96 13.32 8.22 -6.32
C LEU A 96 14.49 8.78 -5.52
N GLU A 97 15.34 9.55 -6.18
CA GLU A 97 16.32 10.38 -5.47
C GLU A 97 15.62 11.33 -4.50
N TYR A 98 16.23 11.55 -3.33
CA TYR A 98 15.62 12.33 -2.25
C TYR A 98 15.19 13.74 -2.70
N GLY A 99 16.03 14.43 -3.48
CA GLY A 99 15.72 15.76 -3.99
C GLY A 99 14.51 15.80 -4.93
N VAL A 100 14.37 14.77 -5.79
CA VAL A 100 13.23 14.62 -6.71
C VAL A 100 11.95 14.34 -5.92
N TRP A 101 12.00 13.39 -5.00
CA TRP A 101 10.88 13.06 -4.12
C TRP A 101 10.41 14.27 -3.31
N LEU A 102 11.34 15.06 -2.76
CA LEU A 102 11.01 16.22 -1.93
C LEU A 102 10.25 17.28 -2.75
N ARG A 103 10.70 17.58 -3.97
CA ARG A 103 10.04 18.53 -4.86
C ARG A 103 8.64 18.04 -5.24
N LEU A 104 8.54 16.77 -5.67
CA LEU A 104 7.27 16.16 -6.05
C LEU A 104 6.28 16.14 -4.87
N SER A 105 6.75 15.78 -3.67
CA SER A 105 5.92 15.75 -2.46
C SER A 105 5.40 17.14 -2.06
N LYS A 106 6.26 18.16 -2.09
CA LYS A 106 5.85 19.55 -1.82
C LYS A 106 4.79 20.02 -2.82
N TYR A 107 4.97 19.74 -4.11
CA TYR A 107 4.02 20.12 -5.15
C TYR A 107 2.68 19.38 -5.00
N SER A 108 2.71 18.06 -4.80
CA SER A 108 1.53 17.23 -4.52
C SER A 108 0.73 17.74 -3.32
N ARG A 109 1.39 18.10 -2.21
CA ARG A 109 0.73 18.69 -1.04
C ARG A 109 0.12 20.06 -1.35
N LYS A 110 0.84 20.92 -2.10
CA LYS A 110 0.34 22.25 -2.52
C LYS A 110 -0.94 22.12 -3.34
N MET A 111 -0.98 21.16 -4.26
CA MET A 111 -2.14 20.91 -5.13
C MET A 111 -3.23 20.05 -4.48
N LYS A 112 -3.01 19.52 -3.26
CA LYS A 112 -3.90 18.58 -2.57
C LYS A 112 -4.21 17.32 -3.39
N MET A 113 -3.24 16.87 -4.18
CA MET A 113 -3.33 15.68 -5.04
C MET A 113 -2.41 14.59 -4.49
N THR A 114 -2.68 13.33 -4.79
CA THR A 114 -1.73 12.24 -4.54
C THR A 114 -0.50 12.37 -5.45
N LEU A 115 0.61 11.73 -5.10
CA LEU A 115 1.82 11.73 -5.94
C LEU A 115 1.55 11.22 -7.36
N SER A 116 0.73 10.18 -7.50
CA SER A 116 0.38 9.62 -8.81
C SER A 116 -0.44 10.60 -9.66
N GLU A 117 -1.47 11.21 -9.09
CA GLU A 117 -2.28 12.22 -9.79
C GLU A 117 -1.43 13.44 -10.17
N THR A 118 -0.51 13.84 -9.29
CA THR A 118 0.43 14.92 -9.55
C THR A 118 1.33 14.63 -10.74
N ILE A 119 1.86 13.41 -10.85
CA ILE A 119 2.69 13.00 -11.99
C ILE A 119 1.88 13.09 -13.29
N THR A 120 0.65 12.56 -13.31
CA THR A 120 -0.23 12.64 -14.49
C THR A 120 -0.50 14.08 -14.88
N TYR A 121 -0.88 14.94 -13.92
CA TYR A 121 -1.10 16.36 -14.16
C TYR A 121 0.13 17.06 -14.77
N MET A 122 1.33 16.79 -14.25
CA MET A 122 2.57 17.37 -14.77
C MET A 122 2.90 16.91 -16.19
N ILE A 123 2.55 15.67 -16.55
CA ILE A 123 2.71 15.14 -17.92
C ILE A 123 1.72 15.87 -18.85
N ASP A 124 0.45 15.91 -18.48
CA ASP A 124 -0.61 16.54 -19.28
C ASP A 124 -0.34 18.04 -19.51
N GLU A 125 0.13 18.76 -18.48
CA GLU A 125 0.52 20.17 -18.62
C GLU A 125 1.71 20.36 -19.54
N ARG A 126 2.69 19.46 -19.50
CA ARG A 126 3.87 19.53 -20.36
C ARG A 126 3.50 19.29 -21.82
N GLU A 127 2.62 18.32 -22.08
CA GLU A 127 2.10 18.03 -23.43
C GLU A 127 1.27 19.21 -23.96
N SER A 128 0.38 19.77 -23.13
CA SER A 128 -0.41 20.95 -23.48
C SER A 128 0.48 22.16 -23.79
N LYS A 129 1.50 22.41 -22.98
CA LYS A 129 2.46 23.49 -23.20
C LYS A 129 3.18 23.35 -24.54
N ALA A 130 3.63 22.15 -24.89
CA ALA A 130 4.28 21.90 -26.19
C ALA A 130 3.34 22.17 -27.37
N LEU A 131 2.06 21.78 -27.24
CA LEU A 131 1.03 22.10 -28.23
C LEU A 131 0.86 23.61 -28.40
N TYR A 132 0.71 24.35 -27.29
CA TYR A 132 0.58 25.81 -27.31
C TYR A 132 1.79 26.52 -27.92
N GLU A 133 3.01 26.07 -27.61
CA GLU A 133 4.24 26.62 -28.19
C GLU A 133 4.29 26.42 -29.71
N SER A 134 3.88 25.25 -30.21
CA SER A 134 3.83 24.98 -31.65
C SER A 134 2.79 25.85 -32.37
N GLN A 135 1.59 25.98 -31.79
CA GLN A 135 0.54 26.85 -32.32
C GLN A 135 0.97 28.31 -32.34
N MET A 136 1.60 28.79 -31.25
CA MET A 136 2.08 30.16 -31.17
C MET A 136 3.20 30.42 -32.19
N THR A 137 4.07 29.45 -32.43
CA THR A 137 5.13 29.54 -33.44
C THR A 137 4.53 29.60 -34.85
N ALA A 138 3.57 28.73 -35.16
CA ALA A 138 2.85 28.75 -36.44
C ALA A 138 2.11 30.07 -36.66
N MET A 139 1.44 30.60 -35.62
CA MET A 139 0.75 31.88 -35.66
C MET A 139 1.72 33.04 -35.92
N LYS A 140 2.85 33.11 -35.21
CA LYS A 140 3.89 34.12 -35.43
C LYS A 140 4.45 34.05 -36.86
N ALA A 141 4.70 32.86 -37.38
CA ALA A 141 5.17 32.66 -38.75
C ALA A 141 4.11 33.12 -39.78
N GLY A 142 2.84 32.78 -39.55
CA GLY A 142 1.72 33.22 -40.37
C GLY A 142 1.59 34.74 -40.43
N LEU A 143 1.65 35.41 -39.27
CA LEU A 143 1.61 36.88 -39.19
C LEU A 143 2.80 37.52 -39.91
N LYS A 144 4.02 37.00 -39.74
CA LYS A 144 5.20 37.51 -40.44
C LYS A 144 5.07 37.38 -41.96
N ASN A 145 4.51 36.28 -42.45
CA ASN A 145 4.27 36.08 -43.88
C ASN A 145 3.20 37.03 -44.43
N LEU A 146 2.20 37.40 -43.63
CA LEU A 146 1.18 38.38 -44.02
C LEU A 146 1.74 39.81 -44.07
N LEU A 147 2.65 40.17 -43.17
CA LEU A 147 3.27 41.49 -43.10
C LEU A 147 4.39 41.70 -44.14
N ASN A 148 5.00 40.62 -44.63
CA ASN A 148 6.04 40.66 -45.67
C ASN A 148 5.47 40.62 -47.11
N LYS A 149 4.15 40.76 -47.27
CA LYS A 149 3.47 40.99 -48.55
C LYS A 149 3.03 42.45 -48.63
#